data_AF-A0A7J6W1H5-F1
#
_entry.id   AF-A0A7J6W1H5-F1
#
_cell.length_a   1.000
_cell.length_b   1.000
_cell.length_c   1.000
_cell.angle_alpha   90.00
_cell.angle_beta   90.00
_cell.angle_gamma   90.00
#
_symmetry.space_group_name_H-M   'P 1'
#
loop_
_entity.id
_entity.type
_entity.pdbx_description
1 polymer ?
#
loop_
_entity_poly.entity_id
_entity_poly.type
_entity_poly.pdbx_seq_one_letter_code
_entity_poly.pdbx_strand_id
1 'polypeptide(L)'
;WPGIQVGSVKAAERAIAAGVDCIIAQGVEAGGHIAGTVSLMALLPRIVDLVGDRDIPVVAAGSISDARGYVAALALGAKGICVGTRFVATTEAYANEYYKQQLLHYTEQQTDRTDLYGRLTWRANVRCLNTPFHQHWRKSPDYDYVVNDETQPIIGRSIIYSKETILRRFAGQVANPTTTGQLENMVMLAGQGVGLVNDIVPAGEVIRRYVEGAKAIIQELGETHLPKSSPRSPTTDHEDKEIKHSWKWIKKLCL
;
A
#
# COMPACT_ATOMS: atom_id res chain seq x y z
N TRP A 1 8.97 6.14 15.60
CA TRP A 1 8.89 6.67 14.23
C TRP A 1 7.69 7.61 14.18
N PRO A 2 7.90 8.94 14.14
CA PRO A 2 6.81 9.92 14.20
C PRO A 2 6.12 10.17 12.84
N GLY A 3 6.03 9.14 12.00
CA GLY A 3 5.23 9.17 10.77
C GLY A 3 3.81 8.71 11.04
N ILE A 4 2.81 9.34 10.40
CA ILE A 4 1.40 8.96 10.55
C ILE A 4 0.78 8.60 9.21
N GLN A 5 -0.08 7.57 9.22
CA GLN A 5 -0.87 7.18 8.07
C GLN A 5 -2.21 7.94 8.04
N VAL A 6 -2.56 8.51 6.89
CA VAL A 6 -3.79 9.28 6.69
C VAL A 6 -4.51 8.82 5.42
N GLY A 7 -5.85 8.82 5.47
CA GLY A 7 -6.71 8.49 4.32
C GLY A 7 -7.55 9.67 3.82
N SER A 8 -7.25 10.90 4.26
CA SER A 8 -7.97 12.11 3.85
C SER A 8 -7.11 13.36 4.04
N VAL A 9 -7.42 14.41 3.28
CA VAL A 9 -6.79 15.74 3.41
C VAL A 9 -6.98 16.31 4.82
N LYS A 10 -8.19 16.19 5.39
CA LYS A 10 -8.47 16.66 6.76
C LYS A 10 -7.62 15.96 7.83
N ALA A 11 -7.36 14.67 7.66
CA ALA A 11 -6.46 13.95 8.55
C ALA A 11 -5.00 14.40 8.37
N ALA A 12 -4.58 14.70 7.14
CA ALA A 12 -3.27 15.27 6.86
C ALA A 12 -3.10 16.67 7.49
N GLU A 13 -4.10 17.55 7.41
CA GLU A 13 -4.08 18.87 8.08
C GLU A 13 -3.83 18.74 9.59
N ARG A 14 -4.56 17.82 10.23
CA ARG A 14 -4.39 17.53 11.67
C ARG A 14 -3.01 16.97 11.98
N ALA A 15 -2.49 16.09 11.13
CA ALA A 15 -1.15 15.53 11.27
C ALA A 15 -0.07 16.62 11.18
N ILE A 16 -0.16 17.50 10.17
CA ILE A 16 0.76 18.64 10.01
C ILE A 16 0.70 19.56 11.24
N ALA A 17 -0.52 19.88 11.71
CA ALA A 17 -0.70 20.70 12.91
C ALA A 17 -0.13 20.05 14.18
N ALA A 18 -0.07 18.71 14.22
CA ALA A 18 0.54 17.95 15.31
C ALA A 18 2.08 17.83 15.20
N GLY A 19 2.69 18.35 14.13
CA GLY A 19 4.15 18.37 13.95
C GLY A 19 4.75 17.03 13.54
N VAL A 20 4.06 16.25 12.70
CA VAL A 20 4.60 14.96 12.21
C VAL A 20 5.80 15.15 11.28
N ASP A 21 6.75 14.22 11.35
CA ASP A 21 7.95 14.23 10.50
C ASP A 21 7.72 13.55 9.14
N CYS A 22 6.64 12.81 8.96
CA CYS A 22 6.31 12.13 7.71
C CYS A 22 4.82 11.82 7.62
N ILE A 23 4.27 11.86 6.41
CA ILE A 23 2.89 11.48 6.14
C ILE A 23 2.86 10.28 5.19
N ILE A 24 2.16 9.22 5.58
CA ILE A 24 1.85 8.09 4.69
C ILE A 24 0.43 8.29 4.15
N ALA A 25 0.31 8.69 2.89
CA ALA A 25 -0.97 8.84 2.21
C ALA A 25 -1.47 7.47 1.76
N GLN A 26 -2.50 6.94 2.42
CA GLN A 26 -3.07 5.62 2.14
C GLN A 26 -4.35 5.73 1.30
N GLY A 27 -4.30 5.18 0.09
CA GLY A 27 -5.49 5.00 -0.75
C GLY A 27 -6.40 3.87 -0.26
N VAL A 28 -7.69 3.94 -0.61
CA VAL A 28 -8.72 2.94 -0.28
C VAL A 28 -8.42 1.53 -0.83
N GLU A 29 -7.53 1.44 -1.82
CA GLU A 29 -7.12 0.20 -2.46
C GLU A 29 -6.11 -0.61 -1.63
N ALA A 30 -5.53 -0.02 -0.58
CA ALA A 30 -4.61 -0.69 0.32
C ALA A 30 -5.20 -1.94 0.99
N GLY A 31 -4.33 -2.83 1.48
CA GLY A 31 -4.72 -3.98 2.31
C GLY A 31 -4.69 -3.64 3.79
N GLY A 32 -5.36 -4.45 4.62
CA GLY A 32 -5.37 -4.22 6.06
C GLY A 32 -6.31 -3.08 6.44
N HIS A 33 -6.04 -2.40 7.56
CA HIS A 33 -6.90 -1.30 8.02
C HIS A 33 -6.88 -0.14 7.02
N ILE A 34 -8.07 0.31 6.65
CA ILE A 34 -8.26 1.36 5.64
C ILE A 34 -8.68 2.66 6.32
N ALA A 35 -7.82 3.67 6.24
CA ALA A 35 -8.00 4.95 6.91
C ALA A 35 -9.04 5.87 6.24
N GLY A 36 -9.39 5.62 4.97
CA GLY A 36 -10.27 6.51 4.19
C GLY A 36 -11.02 5.81 3.06
N THR A 37 -11.68 6.59 2.21
CA THR A 37 -12.49 6.10 1.08
C THR A 37 -11.97 6.56 -0.28
N VAL A 38 -10.95 7.42 -0.31
CA VAL A 38 -10.43 8.04 -1.53
C VAL A 38 -9.32 7.17 -2.12
N SER A 39 -9.30 7.04 -3.45
CA SER A 39 -8.23 6.35 -4.18
C SER A 39 -6.88 7.05 -4.02
N LEU A 40 -5.79 6.28 -4.07
CA LEU A 40 -4.44 6.84 -3.94
C LEU A 40 -4.16 7.89 -5.03
N MET A 41 -4.58 7.63 -6.27
CA MET A 41 -4.38 8.53 -7.42
C MET A 41 -4.98 9.92 -7.18
N ALA A 42 -6.15 10.00 -6.53
CA ALA A 42 -6.80 11.28 -6.22
C ALA A 42 -6.30 11.90 -4.91
N LEU A 43 -5.98 11.07 -3.91
CA LEU A 43 -5.59 11.52 -2.58
C LEU A 43 -4.16 12.08 -2.54
N LEU A 44 -3.22 11.41 -3.18
CA LEU A 44 -1.80 11.69 -3.06
C LEU A 44 -1.42 13.12 -3.47
N PRO A 45 -1.74 13.61 -4.68
CA PRO A 45 -1.34 14.97 -5.08
C PRO A 45 -1.97 16.03 -4.18
N ARG A 46 -3.20 15.82 -3.70
CA ARG A 46 -3.86 16.74 -2.77
C ARG A 46 -3.14 16.87 -1.43
N ILE A 47 -2.57 15.78 -0.93
CA ILE A 47 -1.76 15.80 0.30
C ILE A 47 -0.40 16.43 0.04
N VAL A 48 0.23 16.14 -1.10
CA VAL A 48 1.50 16.78 -1.50
C VAL A 48 1.32 18.30 -1.60
N ASP A 49 0.29 18.77 -2.29
CA ASP A 49 -0.03 20.20 -2.42
C ASP A 49 -0.31 20.85 -1.06
N LEU A 50 -1.02 20.14 -0.17
CA LEU A 50 -1.29 20.62 1.19
C LEU A 50 0.00 20.80 2.00
N VAL A 51 0.94 19.86 1.88
CA VAL A 51 2.26 19.94 2.54
C VAL A 51 3.05 21.14 2.00
N GLY A 52 3.01 21.37 0.68
CA GLY A 52 3.70 22.49 0.02
C GLY A 52 5.20 22.46 0.25
N ASP A 53 5.78 23.61 0.60
CA ASP A 53 7.23 23.76 0.81
C ASP A 53 7.72 23.31 2.20
N ARG A 54 6.85 22.71 3.03
CA ARG A 54 7.26 22.19 4.33
C ARG A 54 8.16 20.97 4.14
N ASP A 55 9.14 20.81 5.03
CA ASP A 55 10.05 19.66 5.04
C ASP A 55 9.39 18.42 5.67
N ILE A 56 8.24 18.00 5.12
CA ILE A 56 7.48 16.83 5.57
C ILE A 56 7.33 15.89 4.36
N PRO A 57 8.12 14.81 4.23
CA PRO A 57 7.98 13.86 3.14
C PRO A 57 6.60 13.20 3.15
N VAL A 58 5.98 13.13 1.97
CA VAL A 58 4.77 12.34 1.72
C VAL A 58 5.16 11.01 1.07
N VAL A 59 4.77 9.91 1.69
CA VAL A 59 4.98 8.54 1.22
C VAL A 59 3.64 7.98 0.72
N ALA A 60 3.63 7.39 -0.46
CA ALA A 60 2.42 6.83 -1.05
C ALA A 60 2.19 5.38 -0.59
N ALA A 61 0.96 5.03 -0.23
CA ALA A 61 0.58 3.67 0.17
C ALA A 61 -0.76 3.25 -0.45
N GLY A 62 -0.83 2.03 -0.98
CA GLY A 62 -2.04 1.45 -1.54
C GLY A 62 -1.85 0.92 -2.96
N SER A 63 -2.01 -0.40 -3.11
CA SER A 63 -1.92 -1.13 -4.40
C SER A 63 -0.66 -0.92 -5.26
N ILE A 64 0.40 -0.31 -4.74
CA ILE A 64 1.71 -0.25 -5.39
C ILE A 64 2.37 -1.63 -5.29
N SER A 65 2.48 -2.33 -6.40
CA SER A 65 2.95 -3.73 -6.43
C SER A 65 4.14 -3.98 -7.38
N ASP A 66 4.48 -3.00 -8.21
CA ASP A 66 5.65 -3.01 -9.09
C ASP A 66 6.13 -1.59 -9.45
N ALA A 67 7.17 -1.52 -10.28
CA ALA A 67 7.80 -0.28 -10.72
C ALA A 67 6.86 0.75 -11.34
N ARG A 68 5.78 0.35 -12.01
CA ARG A 68 4.81 1.28 -12.64
C ARG A 68 4.09 2.09 -11.58
N GLY A 69 3.63 1.42 -10.52
CA GLY A 69 3.01 2.08 -9.37
C GLY A 69 4.01 2.97 -8.62
N TYR A 70 5.28 2.59 -8.56
CA TYR A 70 6.33 3.41 -7.96
C TYR A 70 6.56 4.70 -8.76
N VAL A 71 6.73 4.61 -10.08
CA VAL A 71 6.89 5.79 -10.95
C VAL A 71 5.66 6.69 -10.88
N ALA A 72 4.45 6.13 -10.88
CA ALA A 72 3.22 6.91 -10.73
C ALA A 72 3.19 7.68 -9.40
N ALA A 73 3.59 7.06 -8.29
CA ALA A 73 3.66 7.73 -7.00
C ALA A 73 4.68 8.88 -6.99
N LEU A 74 5.86 8.67 -7.57
CA LEU A 74 6.88 9.73 -7.72
C LEU A 74 6.37 10.89 -8.58
N ALA A 75 5.70 10.58 -9.70
CA ALA A 75 5.11 11.58 -10.59
C ALA A 75 4.01 12.41 -9.91
N LEU A 76 3.27 11.82 -8.97
CA LEU A 76 2.28 12.51 -8.14
C LEU A 76 2.89 13.28 -6.96
N GLY A 77 4.23 13.32 -6.84
CA GLY A 77 4.96 14.13 -5.88
C GLY A 77 5.35 13.42 -4.57
N ALA A 78 5.10 12.12 -4.44
CA ALA A 78 5.57 11.36 -3.29
C ALA A 78 7.11 11.30 -3.24
N LYS A 79 7.67 11.21 -2.03
CA LYS A 79 9.11 11.00 -1.78
C LYS A 79 9.50 9.53 -1.63
N GLY A 80 8.51 8.64 -1.63
CA GLY A 80 8.71 7.21 -1.51
C GLY A 80 7.39 6.46 -1.47
N ILE A 81 7.48 5.15 -1.26
CA ILE A 81 6.32 4.25 -1.21
C ILE A 81 6.35 3.38 0.05
N CYS A 82 5.17 3.06 0.57
CA CYS A 82 4.98 2.07 1.63
C CYS A 82 4.17 0.92 1.04
N VAL A 83 4.78 -0.26 0.98
CA VAL A 83 4.28 -1.41 0.22
C VAL A 83 3.97 -2.58 1.16
N GLY A 84 2.72 -3.05 1.13
CA GLY A 84 2.22 -4.14 1.97
C GLY A 84 2.14 -5.48 1.22
N THR A 85 1.04 -5.71 0.49
CA THR A 85 0.71 -7.00 -0.18
C THR A 85 1.89 -7.64 -0.90
N ARG A 86 2.64 -6.88 -1.70
CA ARG A 86 3.79 -7.38 -2.46
C ARG A 86 4.93 -7.90 -1.57
N PHE A 87 5.13 -7.32 -0.38
CA PHE A 87 6.12 -7.77 0.61
C PHE A 87 5.63 -8.91 1.50
N VAL A 88 4.33 -9.21 1.53
CA VAL A 88 3.85 -10.46 2.15
C VAL A 88 4.29 -11.66 1.30
N ALA A 89 4.28 -11.52 -0.03
CA ALA A 89 4.78 -12.51 -0.98
C ALA A 89 6.31 -12.42 -1.17
N THR A 90 7.05 -12.45 -0.06
CA THR A 90 8.52 -12.60 -0.06
C THR A 90 8.96 -13.77 0.82
N THR A 91 10.17 -14.27 0.58
CA THR A 91 10.71 -15.41 1.34
C THR A 91 10.90 -15.08 2.82
N GLU A 92 11.28 -13.84 3.13
CA GLU A 92 11.61 -13.33 4.46
C GLU A 92 10.37 -12.94 5.27
N ALA A 93 9.22 -12.73 4.60
CA ALA A 93 7.99 -12.38 5.29
C ALA A 93 7.59 -13.46 6.29
N TYR A 94 7.36 -13.08 7.54
CA TYR A 94 6.90 -13.97 8.61
C TYR A 94 5.38 -14.24 8.52
N ALA A 95 4.89 -14.46 7.31
CA ALA A 95 3.55 -14.90 7.00
C ALA A 95 3.53 -16.42 6.83
N ASN A 96 2.39 -17.05 7.11
CA ASN A 96 2.20 -18.47 6.83
C ASN A 96 2.31 -18.74 5.31
N GLU A 97 2.94 -19.84 4.93
CA GLU A 97 3.12 -20.19 3.51
C GLU A 97 1.79 -20.33 2.76
N TYR A 98 0.75 -20.87 3.39
CA TYR A 98 -0.58 -20.92 2.77
C TYR A 98 -1.08 -19.53 2.38
N TYR A 99 -0.95 -18.54 3.27
CA TYR A 99 -1.35 -17.16 2.99
C TYR A 99 -0.50 -16.53 1.87
N LYS A 100 0.82 -16.76 1.85
CA LYS A 100 1.67 -16.28 0.75
C LYS A 100 1.23 -16.86 -0.60
N GLN A 101 0.93 -18.15 -0.66
CA GLN A 101 0.47 -18.82 -1.87
C GLN A 101 -0.89 -18.29 -2.34
N GLN A 102 -1.81 -18.02 -1.41
CA GLN A 102 -3.11 -17.43 -1.77
C GLN A 102 -2.96 -16.09 -2.49
N LEU A 103 -1.95 -15.27 -2.19
CA LEU A 103 -1.74 -14.00 -2.91
C LEU A 103 -1.47 -14.17 -4.41
N LEU A 104 -1.03 -15.35 -4.86
CA LEU A 104 -0.77 -15.65 -6.27
C LEU A 104 -2.03 -16.04 -7.06
N HIS A 105 -3.15 -16.25 -6.37
CA HIS A 105 -4.37 -16.84 -6.96
C HIS A 105 -5.55 -15.85 -7.03
N TYR A 106 -5.35 -14.60 -6.62
CA TYR A 106 -6.41 -13.61 -6.51
C TYR A 106 -6.13 -12.41 -7.41
N THR A 107 -7.19 -11.86 -8.01
CA THR A 107 -7.15 -10.64 -8.82
C THR A 107 -7.54 -9.40 -8.01
N GLU A 108 -7.42 -8.22 -8.62
CA GLU A 108 -7.77 -6.93 -8.03
C GLU A 108 -9.25 -6.82 -7.61
N GLN A 109 -10.13 -7.59 -8.27
CA GLN A 109 -11.56 -7.65 -7.98
C GLN A 109 -11.90 -8.60 -6.82
N GLN A 110 -10.97 -9.48 -6.44
CA GLN A 110 -11.20 -10.51 -5.42
C GLN A 110 -10.68 -10.07 -4.04
N THR A 111 -10.86 -8.79 -3.72
CA THR A 111 -10.66 -8.25 -2.38
C THR A 111 -11.92 -7.51 -1.94
N ASP A 112 -12.24 -7.55 -0.65
CA ASP A 112 -13.39 -6.80 -0.11
C ASP A 112 -12.96 -5.88 1.02
N ARG A 113 -13.65 -4.75 1.15
CA ARG A 113 -13.55 -3.85 2.29
C ARG A 113 -14.69 -4.15 3.26
N THR A 114 -14.32 -4.64 4.43
CA THR A 114 -15.23 -5.20 5.42
C THR A 114 -14.83 -4.76 6.82
N ASP A 115 -15.77 -4.74 7.74
CA ASP A 115 -15.53 -4.53 9.16
C ASP A 115 -15.64 -5.83 9.99
N LEU A 116 -15.83 -6.97 9.32
CA LEU A 116 -15.99 -8.30 9.92
C LEU A 116 -14.80 -8.68 10.81
N TYR A 117 -13.59 -8.33 10.40
CA TYR A 117 -12.34 -8.62 11.12
C TYR A 117 -11.83 -7.44 11.95
N GLY A 118 -12.68 -6.43 12.19
CA GLY A 118 -12.38 -5.28 13.03
C GLY A 118 -12.07 -5.71 14.46
N ARG A 119 -11.40 -4.84 15.24
CA ARG A 119 -11.05 -5.15 16.63
C ARG A 119 -12.32 -5.21 17.50
N LEU A 120 -12.26 -6.01 18.57
CA LEU A 120 -13.29 -6.12 19.62
C LEU A 120 -13.93 -4.78 20.01
N THR A 121 -13.12 -3.73 20.12
CA THR A 121 -13.50 -2.42 20.63
C THR A 121 -14.00 -1.43 19.56
N TRP A 122 -13.79 -1.72 18.26
CA TRP A 122 -14.33 -0.92 17.16
C TRP A 122 -14.31 -1.71 15.84
N ARG A 123 -15.43 -1.68 15.10
CA ARG A 123 -15.59 -2.23 13.75
C ARG A 123 -14.83 -1.41 12.72
N ALA A 124 -13.50 -1.43 12.77
CA ALA A 124 -12.67 -0.80 11.76
C ALA A 124 -12.75 -1.54 10.43
N ASN A 125 -12.88 -0.77 9.35
CA ASN A 125 -12.80 -1.29 8.00
C ASN A 125 -11.39 -1.79 7.71
N VAL A 126 -11.30 -3.04 7.28
CA VAL A 126 -10.11 -3.66 6.72
C VAL A 126 -10.38 -4.10 5.29
N ARG A 127 -9.32 -4.24 4.49
CA ARG A 127 -9.38 -4.93 3.20
C ARG A 127 -8.65 -6.27 3.27
N CYS A 128 -9.33 -7.32 2.83
CA CYS A 128 -8.84 -8.69 2.79
C CYS A 128 -9.17 -9.36 1.45
N LEU A 129 -8.52 -10.51 1.19
CA LEU A 129 -8.91 -11.40 0.11
C LEU A 129 -10.35 -11.87 0.31
N ASN A 130 -11.08 -11.96 -0.80
CA ASN A 130 -12.46 -12.40 -0.83
C ASN A 130 -12.55 -13.93 -0.87
N THR A 131 -12.04 -14.59 0.18
CA THR A 131 -12.00 -16.06 0.28
C THR A 131 -13.41 -16.67 0.35
N PRO A 132 -13.59 -17.99 0.08
CA PRO A 132 -14.89 -18.64 0.25
C PRO A 132 -15.49 -18.45 1.65
N PHE A 133 -14.65 -18.51 2.68
CA PHE A 133 -15.05 -18.20 4.06
C PHE A 133 -15.56 -16.75 4.19
N HIS A 134 -14.80 -15.78 3.67
CA HIS A 134 -15.20 -14.38 3.72
C HIS A 134 -16.53 -14.14 2.98
N GLN A 135 -16.67 -14.68 1.76
CA GLN A 135 -17.88 -14.56 0.95
C GLN A 135 -19.12 -15.13 1.64
N HIS A 136 -18.97 -16.28 2.29
CA HIS A 136 -20.05 -16.91 3.05
C HIS A 136 -20.58 -15.98 4.14
N TRP A 137 -19.68 -15.44 4.97
CA TRP A 137 -20.08 -14.54 6.06
C TRP A 137 -20.54 -13.17 5.57
N ARG A 138 -19.94 -12.65 4.51
CA ARG A 138 -20.32 -11.38 3.91
C ARG A 138 -21.76 -11.36 3.41
N LYS A 139 -22.26 -12.52 2.98
CA LYS A 139 -23.64 -12.73 2.49
C LYS A 139 -24.58 -13.28 3.56
N SER A 140 -24.09 -13.54 4.78
CA SER A 140 -24.90 -14.07 5.86
C SER A 140 -25.93 -13.01 6.31
N PRO A 141 -27.20 -13.40 6.57
CA PRO A 141 -28.17 -12.51 7.21
C PRO A 141 -27.70 -12.04 8.59
N ASP A 142 -26.77 -12.78 9.21
CA ASP A 142 -26.23 -12.47 10.53
C ASP A 142 -25.07 -11.45 10.50
N TYR A 143 -24.62 -10.99 9.31
CA TYR A 143 -23.41 -10.17 9.17
C TYR A 143 -23.36 -8.95 10.11
N ASP A 144 -24.49 -8.25 10.25
CA ASP A 144 -24.57 -7.05 11.10
C ASP A 144 -24.55 -7.39 12.59
N TYR A 145 -24.91 -8.62 12.95
CA TYR A 145 -24.95 -9.14 14.33
C TYR A 145 -23.70 -9.92 14.74
N VAL A 146 -22.76 -10.14 13.82
CA VAL A 146 -21.50 -10.81 14.14
C VAL A 146 -20.70 -9.99 15.16
N VAL A 147 -20.35 -10.63 16.28
CA VAL A 147 -19.48 -10.07 17.31
C VAL A 147 -18.12 -10.77 17.26
N ASN A 148 -17.05 -10.00 17.09
CA ASN A 148 -15.68 -10.52 17.17
C ASN A 148 -15.23 -10.56 18.63
N ASP A 149 -15.63 -11.59 19.39
CA ASP A 149 -15.31 -11.74 20.81
C ASP A 149 -14.86 -13.16 21.22
N GLU A 150 -14.74 -13.39 22.53
CA GLU A 150 -14.31 -14.67 23.08
C GLU A 150 -15.32 -15.80 22.91
N THR A 151 -16.57 -15.50 22.53
CA THR A 151 -17.61 -16.50 22.24
C THR A 151 -17.40 -17.14 20.86
N GLN A 152 -16.62 -16.50 19.98
CA GLN A 152 -16.33 -17.06 18.66
C GLN A 152 -15.55 -18.37 18.77
N PRO A 153 -15.84 -19.34 17.88
CA PRO A 153 -15.16 -20.63 17.90
C PRO A 153 -13.67 -20.45 17.63
N ILE A 154 -12.88 -21.31 18.27
CA ILE A 154 -11.44 -21.37 18.04
C ILE A 154 -11.20 -22.00 16.66
N ILE A 155 -10.54 -21.26 15.78
CA ILE A 155 -10.18 -21.73 14.44
C ILE A 155 -8.70 -22.05 14.33
N GLY A 156 -7.87 -21.65 15.30
CA GLY A 156 -6.45 -21.98 15.30
C GLY A 156 -5.71 -21.51 16.54
N ARG A 157 -4.40 -21.76 16.51
CA ARG A 157 -3.44 -21.32 17.54
C ARG A 157 -2.17 -20.84 16.85
N SER A 158 -1.50 -19.85 17.44
CA SER A 158 -0.27 -19.28 16.91
C SER A 158 0.64 -18.84 18.06
N ILE A 159 1.95 -18.82 17.83
CA ILE A 159 2.91 -18.23 18.76
C ILE A 159 3.12 -16.77 18.34
N ILE A 160 2.78 -15.84 19.24
CA ILE A 160 2.94 -14.40 19.05
C ILE A 160 3.63 -13.84 20.29
N TYR A 161 4.73 -13.10 20.10
CA TYR A 161 5.58 -12.62 21.21
C TYR A 161 5.96 -13.73 22.20
N SER A 162 6.33 -14.91 21.67
CA SER A 162 6.69 -16.11 22.44
C SER A 162 5.59 -16.65 23.34
N LYS A 163 4.33 -16.31 23.10
CA LYS A 163 3.16 -16.82 23.82
C LYS A 163 2.20 -17.50 22.87
N GLU A 164 1.66 -18.64 23.31
CA GLU A 164 0.55 -19.26 22.61
C GLU A 164 -0.65 -18.32 22.66
N THR A 165 -1.18 -18.02 21.49
CA THR A 165 -2.33 -17.15 21.28
C THR A 165 -3.41 -17.95 20.55
N ILE A 166 -4.61 -17.95 21.14
CA ILE A 166 -5.79 -18.56 20.55
C ILE A 166 -6.29 -17.64 19.43
N LEU A 167 -6.51 -18.21 18.24
CA LEU A 167 -7.12 -17.52 17.11
C LEU A 167 -8.58 -17.95 17.00
N ARG A 168 -9.48 -17.00 17.20
CA ARG A 168 -10.92 -17.20 17.08
C ARG A 168 -11.41 -16.76 15.71
N ARG A 169 -12.57 -17.25 15.32
CA ARG A 169 -13.25 -16.80 14.10
C ARG A 169 -13.41 -15.28 14.13
N PHE A 170 -13.13 -14.64 13.00
CA PHE A 170 -13.11 -13.18 12.82
C PHE A 170 -11.95 -12.43 13.49
N ALA A 171 -11.01 -13.14 14.13
CA ALA A 171 -9.76 -12.55 14.58
C ALA A 171 -9.05 -11.82 13.42
N GLY A 172 -8.63 -10.57 13.67
CA GLY A 172 -7.92 -9.73 12.71
C GLY A 172 -6.45 -10.12 12.52
N GLN A 173 -5.99 -11.15 13.22
CA GLN A 173 -4.63 -11.68 13.15
C GLN A 173 -4.45 -12.56 11.92
N VAL A 174 -3.49 -12.20 11.06
CA VAL A 174 -3.07 -13.02 9.93
C VAL A 174 -2.21 -14.20 10.40
N ALA A 175 -2.27 -15.31 9.68
CA ALA A 175 -1.48 -16.49 9.99
C ALA A 175 0.04 -16.25 9.78
N ASN A 176 0.84 -16.75 10.71
CA ASN A 176 2.30 -16.79 10.66
C ASN A 176 2.80 -18.26 10.56
N PRO A 177 4.11 -18.52 10.43
CA PRO A 177 4.65 -19.88 10.29
C PRO A 177 4.34 -20.85 11.44
N THR A 178 4.07 -20.36 12.64
CA THR A 178 3.70 -21.19 13.81
C THR A 178 2.20 -21.47 13.90
N THR A 179 1.42 -20.89 12.99
CA THR A 179 -0.03 -20.93 13.05
C THR A 179 -0.55 -22.29 12.58
N THR A 180 -1.42 -22.88 13.40
CA THR A 180 -2.09 -24.16 13.13
C THR A 180 -3.61 -23.99 13.20
N GLY A 181 -4.35 -24.90 12.56
CA GLY A 181 -5.82 -24.87 12.51
C GLY A 181 -6.35 -24.63 11.09
N GLN A 182 -7.51 -23.97 11.01
CA GLN A 182 -8.26 -23.72 9.79
C GLN A 182 -7.77 -22.42 9.12
N LEU A 183 -6.64 -22.48 8.42
CA LEU A 183 -5.98 -21.31 7.82
C LEU A 183 -6.86 -20.63 6.76
N GLU A 184 -7.67 -21.40 6.04
CA GLU A 184 -8.65 -20.95 5.05
C GLU A 184 -9.79 -20.11 5.64
N ASN A 185 -10.02 -20.23 6.95
CA ASN A 185 -11.02 -19.49 7.71
C ASN A 185 -10.43 -18.27 8.43
N MET A 186 -9.12 -18.03 8.30
CA MET A 186 -8.45 -16.86 8.86
C MET A 186 -8.46 -15.69 7.88
N VAL A 187 -8.32 -14.47 8.41
CA VAL A 187 -8.23 -13.28 7.58
C VAL A 187 -6.92 -13.25 6.80
N MET A 188 -7.00 -12.86 5.52
CA MET A 188 -5.85 -12.66 4.64
C MET A 188 -5.87 -11.21 4.13
N LEU A 189 -5.13 -10.32 4.79
CA LEU A 189 -5.16 -8.90 4.48
C LEU A 189 -4.44 -8.61 3.16
N ALA A 190 -5.11 -7.98 2.20
CA ALA A 190 -4.51 -7.73 0.90
C ALA A 190 -5.16 -6.54 0.22
N GLY A 191 -4.33 -5.72 -0.41
CA GLY A 191 -4.76 -4.63 -1.29
C GLY A 191 -5.18 -5.14 -2.67
N GLN A 192 -5.86 -4.29 -3.43
CA GLN A 192 -6.28 -4.62 -4.81
C GLN A 192 -5.08 -4.86 -5.74
N GLY A 193 -3.90 -4.35 -5.41
CA GLY A 193 -2.65 -4.67 -6.10
C GLY A 193 -2.26 -6.16 -6.09
N VAL A 194 -2.97 -7.03 -5.34
CA VAL A 194 -2.74 -8.47 -5.33
C VAL A 194 -2.75 -9.10 -6.73
N GLY A 195 -3.57 -8.59 -7.67
CA GLY A 195 -3.58 -9.08 -9.05
C GLY A 195 -2.28 -8.88 -9.84
N LEU A 196 -1.31 -8.15 -9.29
CA LEU A 196 0.04 -7.97 -9.85
C LEU A 196 1.10 -8.82 -9.13
N VAL A 197 0.71 -9.60 -8.12
CA VAL A 197 1.61 -10.47 -7.35
C VAL A 197 1.61 -11.87 -7.97
N ASN A 198 2.68 -12.19 -8.72
CA ASN A 198 2.75 -13.42 -9.53
C ASN A 198 3.83 -14.41 -9.09
N ASP A 199 4.59 -14.07 -8.04
CA ASP A 199 5.71 -14.89 -7.55
C ASP A 199 5.97 -14.65 -6.07
N ILE A 200 6.76 -15.53 -5.46
CA ILE A 200 7.34 -15.33 -4.11
C ILE A 200 8.86 -15.32 -4.30
N VAL A 201 9.47 -14.17 -4.05
CA VAL A 201 10.91 -13.94 -4.27
C VAL A 201 11.53 -13.23 -3.06
N PRO A 202 12.86 -13.22 -2.93
CA PRO A 202 13.52 -12.46 -1.86
C PRO A 202 13.11 -10.98 -1.86
N ALA A 203 13.00 -10.38 -0.68
CA ALA A 203 12.63 -8.98 -0.52
C ALA A 203 13.61 -8.04 -1.26
N GLY A 204 14.89 -8.39 -1.28
CA GLY A 204 15.91 -7.66 -2.06
C GLY A 204 15.65 -7.66 -3.57
N GLU A 205 15.13 -8.78 -4.11
CA GLU A 205 14.75 -8.88 -5.52
C GLU A 205 13.54 -8.00 -5.84
N VAL A 206 12.55 -7.94 -4.94
CA VAL A 206 11.41 -7.00 -5.08
C VAL A 206 11.91 -5.56 -5.18
N ILE A 207 12.78 -5.14 -4.26
CA ILE A 207 13.37 -3.78 -4.27
C ILE A 207 14.14 -3.51 -5.55
N ARG A 208 14.99 -4.46 -5.99
CA ARG A 208 15.76 -4.35 -7.22
C ARG A 208 14.85 -4.11 -8.43
N ARG A 209 13.77 -4.88 -8.57
CA ARG A 209 12.78 -4.73 -9.65
C ARG A 209 12.08 -3.36 -9.61
N TYR A 210 11.75 -2.84 -8.42
CA TYR A 210 11.20 -1.49 -8.29
C TYR A 210 12.16 -0.43 -8.83
N VAL A 211 13.42 -0.47 -8.41
CA VAL A 211 14.41 0.55 -8.76
C VAL A 211 14.80 0.48 -10.23
N GLU A 212 15.16 -0.69 -10.73
CA GLU A 212 15.55 -0.87 -12.13
C GLU A 212 14.39 -0.62 -13.09
N GLY A 213 13.20 -1.14 -12.76
CA GLY A 213 12.01 -0.91 -13.55
C GLY A 213 11.63 0.57 -13.59
N ALA A 214 11.74 1.29 -12.47
CA ALA A 214 11.45 2.72 -12.44
C ALA A 214 12.43 3.51 -13.30
N LYS A 215 13.72 3.19 -13.24
CA LYS A 215 14.74 3.81 -14.10
C LYS A 215 14.42 3.60 -15.58
N ALA A 216 14.09 2.37 -15.98
CA ALA A 216 13.74 2.04 -17.36
C ALA A 216 12.50 2.80 -17.83
N ILE A 217 11.41 2.78 -17.05
CA ILE A 217 10.15 3.47 -17.38
C ILE A 217 10.37 4.99 -17.51
N ILE A 218 11.09 5.61 -16.57
CA ILE A 218 11.35 7.05 -16.62
C ILE A 218 12.17 7.42 -17.86
N GLN A 219 13.18 6.62 -18.20
CA GLN A 219 13.99 6.84 -19.39
C GLN A 219 13.14 6.72 -20.67
N GLU A 220 12.34 5.65 -20.79
CA GLU A 220 11.47 5.41 -21.95
C GLU A 220 10.44 6.53 -22.14
N LEU A 221 9.78 6.96 -21.06
CA LEU A 221 8.83 8.07 -21.11
C LEU A 221 9.51 9.38 -21.53
N GLY A 222 10.73 9.62 -21.04
CA GLY A 222 11.54 10.76 -21.44
C GLY A 222 11.89 10.75 -22.92
N GLU A 223 12.35 9.61 -23.44
CA GLU A 223 12.71 9.45 -24.85
C GLU A 223 11.51 9.55 -25.80
N THR A 224 10.34 9.06 -25.35
CA THR A 224 9.12 8.99 -26.15
C THR A 224 8.36 10.31 -26.19
N HIS A 225 8.27 11.02 -25.06
CA HIS A 225 7.36 12.16 -24.92
C HIS A 225 8.06 13.51 -24.78
N LEU A 226 9.34 13.55 -24.43
CA LEU A 226 10.07 14.81 -24.40
C LEU A 226 10.69 15.09 -25.76
N PRO A 227 10.66 16.35 -26.23
CA PRO A 227 11.36 16.72 -27.45
C PRO A 227 12.84 16.38 -27.32
N LYS A 228 13.38 15.64 -28.28
CA LYS A 228 14.83 15.42 -28.39
C LYS A 228 15.46 16.80 -28.50
N SER A 229 16.34 17.16 -27.57
CA SER A 229 17.07 18.42 -27.67
C SER A 229 17.81 18.43 -29.01
N SER A 230 17.44 19.35 -29.90
CA SER A 230 18.28 19.69 -31.05
C SER A 230 19.66 20.10 -30.51
N PRO A 231 20.77 19.75 -31.19
CA PRO A 231 22.06 20.34 -30.84
C PRO A 231 21.90 21.86 -30.85
N ARG A 232 22.17 22.52 -29.72
CA ARG A 232 22.04 23.97 -29.59
C ARG A 232 22.87 24.64 -30.68
N SER A 233 22.23 25.34 -31.60
CA SER A 233 22.88 26.37 -32.39
C SER A 233 23.26 27.53 -31.46
N PRO A 234 24.46 28.12 -31.58
CA PRO A 234 24.91 29.19 -30.70
C PRO A 234 24.28 30.53 -31.10
N THR A 235 23.07 30.85 -30.62
CA THR A 235 22.42 32.19 -30.57
C THR A 235 21.01 32.01 -29.97
N THR A 236 20.39 32.83 -29.11
CA THR A 236 20.59 34.18 -28.55
C THR A 236 19.86 34.24 -27.19
N ASP A 237 20.42 34.96 -26.22
CA ASP A 237 20.20 34.87 -24.76
C ASP A 237 18.90 35.49 -24.17
N HIS A 238 17.82 35.71 -24.93
CA HIS A 238 16.74 36.60 -24.44
C HIS A 238 15.42 35.97 -23.94
N GLU A 239 15.08 34.72 -24.27
CA GLU A 239 13.80 34.12 -23.82
C GLU A 239 13.94 33.12 -22.66
N ASP A 240 15.17 32.88 -22.21
CA ASP A 240 15.50 31.65 -21.48
C ASP A 240 15.46 31.81 -19.94
N LYS A 241 14.88 32.90 -19.40
CA LYS A 241 14.86 33.17 -17.95
C LYS A 241 13.63 32.61 -17.22
N GLU A 242 12.46 32.53 -17.85
CA GLU A 242 11.25 32.01 -17.19
C GLU A 242 11.19 30.48 -17.16
N ILE A 243 11.61 29.81 -18.23
CA ILE A 243 11.56 28.34 -18.31
C ILE A 243 12.65 27.67 -17.45
N LYS A 244 13.79 28.34 -17.22
CA LYS A 244 14.90 27.79 -16.42
C LYS A 244 14.58 27.57 -14.94
N HIS A 245 13.51 28.17 -14.40
CA HIS A 245 13.15 27.97 -12.99
C HIS A 245 12.38 26.66 -12.75
N SER A 246 11.49 26.25 -13.67
CA SER A 246 10.65 25.06 -13.48
C SER A 246 11.36 23.73 -13.66
N TRP A 247 12.52 23.69 -14.34
CA TRP A 247 13.17 22.43 -14.74
C TRP A 247 14.41 22.04 -13.93
N LYS A 248 14.86 22.87 -12.99
CA LYS A 248 16.01 22.54 -12.11
C LYS A 248 15.74 21.35 -11.18
N TRP A 249 14.48 21.06 -10.88
CA TRP A 249 14.09 19.95 -10.00
C TRP A 249 14.23 18.57 -10.64
N ILE A 250 13.91 18.44 -11.93
CA ILE A 250 13.91 17.14 -12.64
C ILE A 250 15.33 16.58 -12.82
N LYS A 251 16.33 17.44 -13.05
CA LYS A 251 17.73 16.98 -13.20
C LYS A 251 18.37 16.47 -11.91
N LYS A 252 17.82 16.82 -10.74
CA LYS A 252 18.37 16.41 -9.43
C LYS A 252 17.90 15.02 -8.99
N LEU A 253 16.99 14.39 -9.73
CA LEU A 253 16.45 13.05 -9.47
C LEU A 253 17.20 11.92 -10.20
N CYS A 254 18.11 12.25 -11.14
CA CYS A 254 18.83 11.28 -11.97
C CYS A 254 20.35 11.16 -11.68
N LEU A 255 20.83 11.74 -10.57
CA LEU A 255 22.19 11.63 -10.06
C LEU A 255 22.15 11.35 -8.55
#